data_AF-A0A183N847-F1
#
_entry.id   AF-A0A183N847-F1
#
_cell.length_a   1.000
_cell.length_b   1.000
_cell.length_c   1.000
_cell.angle_alpha   90.00
_cell.angle_beta   90.00
_cell.angle_gamma   90.00
#
_symmetry.space_group_name_H-M   'P 1'
#
loop_
_entity.id
_entity.type
_entity.pdbx_description
1 polymer ?
#
loop_
_entity_poly.entity_id
_entity_poly.type
_entity_poly.pdbx_seq_one_letter_code
_entity_poly.pdbx_strand_id
1 'polypeptide(L)'
;MNVIQCYAPTNDYSEGDKHQFYDRLQTIFEKCPTKDLTILIGDLNVKVEMYNAGYEDIMGRDGPGERKKNGERFANLCAFNELVIGGIIFLHKCIHKSTWTSPSHKTQNQVN
;
A
#
# COMPACT_ATOMS: atom_id res chain seq x y z
N MET A 1 -14.29 -1.53 -15.70
CA MET A 1 -13.06 -1.93 -14.97
C MET A 1 -12.10 -0.77 -15.00
N ASN A 2 -11.51 -0.40 -13.86
CA ASN A 2 -10.57 0.70 -13.72
C ASN A 2 -9.20 0.16 -13.30
N VAL A 3 -8.13 0.68 -13.88
CA VAL A 3 -6.75 0.40 -13.45
C VAL A 3 -6.11 1.72 -13.09
N ILE A 4 -5.67 1.84 -11.85
CA ILE A 4 -4.97 3.02 -11.33
C ILE A 4 -3.52 2.60 -11.11
N GLN A 5 -2.60 3.19 -11.86
CA GLN A 5 -1.18 3.01 -11.65
C GLN A 5 -0.59 4.24 -10.97
N CYS A 6 0.14 4.07 -9.87
CA CYS A 6 0.76 5.18 -9.17
C CYS A 6 2.18 4.88 -8.68
N TYR A 7 2.91 5.97 -8.41
CA TYR A 7 4.18 5.96 -7.71
C TYR A 7 4.02 6.87 -6.50
N ALA A 8 3.95 6.30 -5.31
CA ALA A 8 3.73 7.04 -4.08
C ALA A 8 5.01 7.73 -3.61
N PRO A 9 4.92 8.84 -2.88
CA PRO A 9 6.10 9.47 -2.28
C PRO A 9 6.78 8.56 -1.26
N THR A 10 8.11 8.64 -1.19
CA THR A 10 8.90 7.95 -0.16
C THR A 10 8.70 8.62 1.21
N ASN A 11 9.22 7.98 2.27
CA ASN A 11 9.14 8.53 3.63
C ASN A 11 9.86 9.89 3.78
N ASP A 12 10.79 10.23 2.88
CA ASP A 12 11.62 11.43 2.95
C ASP A 12 10.91 12.69 2.42
N TYR A 13 9.76 12.54 1.74
CA TYR A 13 8.94 13.67 1.30
C TYR A 13 8.27 14.38 2.48
N SER A 14 7.90 15.65 2.28
CA SER A 14 7.19 16.42 3.30
C SER A 14 5.81 15.83 3.60
N GLU A 15 5.28 16.06 4.81
CA GLU A 15 3.94 15.59 5.16
C GLU A 15 2.84 16.21 4.29
N GLY A 16 3.08 17.44 3.79
CA GLY A 16 2.20 18.14 2.84
C GLY A 16 2.16 17.46 1.48
N ASP A 17 3.33 17.11 0.91
CA ASP A 17 3.39 16.40 -0.38
C ASP A 17 2.72 15.03 -0.29
N LYS A 18 2.96 14.31 0.81
CA LYS A 18 2.28 13.03 1.06
C LYS A 18 0.77 13.23 1.15
N HIS A 19 0.30 14.26 1.86
CA HIS A 19 -1.14 14.51 2.00
C HIS A 19 -1.79 14.81 0.66
N GLN A 20 -1.18 15.72 -0.11
CA GLN A 20 -1.64 16.06 -1.46
C GLN A 20 -1.71 14.83 -2.38
N PHE A 21 -0.73 13.92 -2.28
CA PHE A 21 -0.75 12.67 -3.04
C PHE A 21 -1.98 11.82 -2.70
N TYR A 22 -2.22 11.54 -1.42
CA TYR A 22 -3.34 10.70 -0.98
C TYR A 22 -4.70 11.35 -1.25
N ASP A 23 -4.82 12.67 -1.08
CA ASP A 23 -6.05 13.40 -1.42
C ASP A 23 -6.34 13.30 -2.92
N ARG A 24 -5.32 13.51 -3.76
CA ARG A 24 -5.47 13.35 -5.21
C ARG A 24 -5.87 11.92 -5.57
N LEU A 25 -5.24 10.93 -4.94
CA LEU A 25 -5.58 9.52 -5.17
C LEU A 25 -7.02 9.21 -4.78
N GLN A 26 -7.50 9.75 -3.64
CA GLN A 26 -8.88 9.62 -3.21
C GLN A 26 -9.87 10.21 -4.23
N THR A 27 -9.59 11.40 -4.78
CA THR A 27 -10.46 11.98 -5.83
C THR A 27 -10.51 11.15 -7.13
N ILE A 28 -9.52 10.29 -7.38
CA ILE A 28 -9.55 9.36 -8.51
C ILE A 28 -10.47 8.17 -8.20
N PHE A 29 -10.41 7.63 -6.97
CA PHE A 29 -11.32 6.58 -6.52
C PHE A 29 -12.78 7.03 -6.55
N GLU A 30 -13.07 8.27 -6.13
CA GLU A 30 -14.42 8.85 -6.18
C GLU A 30 -15.00 8.96 -7.60
N LYS A 31 -14.14 9.02 -8.62
CA LYS A 31 -14.54 9.06 -10.03
C LYS A 31 -14.73 7.66 -10.63
N CYS A 32 -14.25 6.62 -9.96
CA CYS A 32 -14.39 5.25 -10.42
C CYS A 32 -15.82 4.76 -10.13
N PRO A 33 -16.55 4.20 -11.12
CA PRO A 33 -17.86 3.62 -10.87
C PRO A 33 -17.77 2.47 -9.84
N THR A 34 -18.58 2.52 -8.77
CA THR A 34 -18.57 1.52 -7.69
C THR A 34 -18.89 0.10 -8.15
N LYS A 35 -19.60 -0.05 -9.29
CA LYS A 35 -19.95 -1.36 -9.86
C LYS A 35 -18.80 -2.01 -10.65
N ASP A 36 -17.75 -1.26 -10.94
CA ASP A 36 -16.63 -1.74 -11.73
C ASP A 36 -15.48 -2.19 -10.84
N LEU A 37 -14.86 -3.33 -11.20
CA LEU A 37 -13.60 -3.75 -10.58
C LEU A 37 -12.54 -2.65 -10.73
N THR A 38 -11.96 -2.22 -9.62
CA THR A 38 -10.87 -1.25 -9.58
C THR A 38 -9.60 -1.91 -9.07
N ILE A 39 -8.53 -1.82 -9.85
CA ILE A 39 -7.23 -2.40 -9.52
C ILE A 39 -6.25 -1.23 -9.32
N LEU A 40 -5.71 -1.10 -8.10
CA LEU A 40 -4.60 -0.19 -7.78
C LEU A 40 -3.29 -0.97 -7.89
N ILE A 41 -2.36 -0.47 -8.71
CA ILE A 41 -1.04 -1.08 -8.92
C ILE A 41 0.05 0.00 -8.91
N GLY A 42 1.30 -0.42 -8.71
CA GLY A 42 2.47 0.43 -8.88
C GLY A 42 3.42 0.32 -7.69
N ASP A 43 4.21 1.37 -7.47
CA ASP A 43 5.11 1.42 -6.30
C ASP A 43 4.54 2.36 -5.25
N LEU A 44 3.94 1.74 -4.24
CA LEU A 44 3.25 2.46 -3.19
C LEU A 44 4.21 2.92 -2.07
N ASN A 45 5.51 2.60 -2.14
CA ASN A 45 6.52 3.04 -1.15
C ASN A 45 6.09 2.84 0.32
N VAL A 46 5.31 1.78 0.57
CA VAL A 46 4.76 1.45 1.89
C VAL A 46 5.26 0.10 2.36
N LYS A 47 5.54 0.04 3.65
CA LYS A 47 5.73 -1.21 4.37
C LYS A 47 4.43 -1.46 5.10
N VAL A 48 3.70 -2.47 4.65
CA VAL A 48 2.46 -2.91 5.28
C VAL A 48 2.82 -4.12 6.12
N GLU A 49 2.58 -4.03 7.42
CA GLU A 49 3.13 -4.95 8.41
C GLU A 49 2.02 -5.61 9.23
N MET A 50 2.40 -6.65 9.97
CA MET A 50 1.56 -7.64 10.67
C MET A 50 0.46 -7.11 11.60
N TYR A 51 0.51 -5.87 12.06
CA TYR A 51 -0.47 -5.38 13.03
C TYR A 51 -1.78 -5.01 12.34
N ASN A 52 -2.65 -6.01 12.14
CA ASN A 52 -3.93 -5.89 11.45
C ASN A 52 -5.11 -5.56 12.38
N ALA A 53 -4.87 -5.28 13.67
CA ALA A 53 -5.92 -4.88 14.60
C ALA A 53 -6.67 -3.64 14.09
N GLY A 54 -7.97 -3.79 13.83
CA GLY A 54 -8.85 -2.76 13.25
C GLY A 54 -8.84 -2.65 11.72
N TYR A 55 -8.12 -3.55 11.02
CA TYR A 55 -8.02 -3.61 9.56
C TYR A 55 -8.06 -5.06 9.04
N GLU A 56 -8.65 -5.96 9.81
CA GLU A 56 -8.68 -7.41 9.55
C GLU A 56 -9.32 -7.75 8.21
N ASP A 57 -10.28 -6.93 7.76
CA ASP A 57 -11.01 -7.12 6.50
C ASP A 57 -10.20 -6.74 5.26
N ILE A 58 -9.11 -5.97 5.42
CA ILE A 58 -8.31 -5.46 4.30
C ILE A 58 -6.87 -6.00 4.27
N MET A 59 -6.40 -6.63 5.36
CA MET A 59 -5.02 -7.09 5.53
C MET A 59 -4.90 -8.51 6.11
N GLY A 60 -4.07 -9.33 5.47
CA GLY A 60 -3.69 -10.67 5.94
C GLY A 60 -2.67 -10.64 7.09
N ARG A 61 -2.48 -11.80 7.76
CA ARG A 61 -1.72 -11.93 9.01
C ARG A 61 -0.18 -11.94 8.88
N ASP A 62 0.41 -11.95 7.67
CA ASP A 62 1.82 -12.32 7.48
C ASP A 62 2.74 -11.24 6.83
N GLY A 63 3.42 -10.42 7.64
CA GLY A 63 4.39 -9.40 7.19
C GLY A 63 5.22 -8.75 8.33
N PRO A 64 6.55 -8.58 8.22
CA PRO A 64 7.40 -8.14 9.35
C PRO A 64 7.52 -6.61 9.52
N GLY A 65 7.41 -6.05 10.74
CA GLY A 65 7.94 -4.72 11.10
C GLY A 65 7.12 -3.80 12.04
N GLU A 66 7.54 -2.52 12.17
CA GLU A 66 6.95 -1.41 12.96
C GLU A 66 6.27 -0.32 12.08
N ARG A 67 4.97 -0.05 12.30
CA ARG A 67 4.09 0.59 11.30
C ARG A 67 4.49 2.05 11.07
N LYS A 68 4.99 2.37 9.87
CA LYS A 68 5.35 3.74 9.49
C LYS A 68 4.12 4.56 9.07
N LYS A 69 4.18 5.88 9.27
CA LYS A 69 3.12 6.85 8.88
C LYS A 69 2.59 6.66 7.45
N ASN A 70 3.46 6.31 6.50
CA ASN A 70 3.04 6.08 5.11
C ASN A 70 2.19 4.79 4.97
N GLY A 71 2.55 3.73 5.71
CA GLY A 71 1.78 2.48 5.74
C GLY A 71 0.41 2.64 6.38
N GLU A 72 0.28 3.50 7.40
CA GLU A 72 -1.00 3.87 8.01
C GLU A 72 -1.92 4.62 7.03
N ARG A 73 -1.37 5.63 6.32
CA ARG A 73 -2.12 6.36 5.29
C ARG A 73 -2.65 5.44 4.19
N PHE A 74 -1.82 4.50 3.73
CA PHE A 74 -2.24 3.52 2.73
C PHE A 74 -3.30 2.56 3.25
N ALA A 75 -3.17 2.09 4.50
CA ALA A 75 -4.19 1.24 5.13
C ALA A 75 -5.53 1.96 5.26
N ASN A 76 -5.51 3.24 5.66
CA ASN A 76 -6.72 4.06 5.77
C ASN A 76 -7.40 4.26 4.41
N LEU A 77 -6.62 4.52 3.35
CA LEU A 77 -7.13 4.59 1.99
C LEU A 77 -7.81 3.28 1.58
N CYS A 78 -7.18 2.14 1.87
CA CYS A 78 -7.75 0.83 1.54
C CYS A 78 -9.04 0.56 2.32
N ALA A 79 -9.06 0.84 3.62
CA ALA A 79 -10.25 0.69 4.45
C ALA A 79 -11.41 1.56 3.98
N PHE A 80 -11.12 2.83 3.65
CA PHE A 80 -12.13 3.79 3.22
C PHE A 80 -12.76 3.43 1.86
N ASN A 81 -11.98 2.85 0.95
CA ASN A 81 -12.44 2.49 -0.40
C ASN A 81 -12.75 0.99 -0.55
N GLU A 82 -12.87 0.25 0.56
CA GLU A 82 -13.15 -1.21 0.58
C GLU A 82 -12.17 -2.03 -0.30
N LEU A 83 -10.91 -1.58 -0.36
CA LEU A 83 -9.87 -2.24 -1.14
C LEU A 83 -9.21 -3.33 -0.33
N VAL A 84 -8.86 -4.42 -1.02
CA VAL A 84 -8.17 -5.56 -0.43
C VAL A 84 -6.73 -5.64 -0.93
N ILE A 85 -5.76 -5.71 -0.02
CA ILE A 85 -4.32 -5.66 -0.37
C ILE A 85 -3.83 -7.04 -0.86
N GLY A 86 -3.78 -7.20 -2.19
CA GLY A 86 -3.43 -8.46 -2.84
C GLY A 86 -2.05 -9.03 -2.48
N GLY A 87 -1.04 -8.17 -2.30
CA GLY A 87 0.34 -8.59 -1.97
C GLY A 87 0.53 -9.25 -0.60
N ILE A 88 -0.50 -9.23 0.26
CA ILE A 88 -0.51 -9.88 1.58
C ILE A 88 -1.47 -11.08 1.59
N ILE A 89 -2.44 -11.10 0.67
CA ILE A 89 -3.47 -12.15 0.57
C ILE A 89 -2.97 -13.40 -0.12
N PHE A 90 -2.10 -13.24 -1.12
CA PHE A 90 -1.38 -14.37 -1.68
C PHE A 90 -0.14 -14.64 -0.85
N LEU A 91 -0.18 -15.72 -0.06
CA LEU A 91 0.93 -16.24 0.74
C LEU A 91 2.17 -16.50 -0.14
N HIS A 92 3.03 -15.50 -0.29
CA HIS A 92 4.35 -15.65 -0.90
C HIS A 92 5.36 -16.10 0.15
N LYS A 93 6.27 -17.01 -0.22
CA LYS A 93 7.44 -17.33 0.64
C LYS A 93 8.21 -16.03 0.91
N CYS A 94 8.75 -15.86 2.12
CA CYS A 94 9.48 -14.64 2.50
C CYS A 94 10.60 -14.25 1.52
N ILE A 95 11.22 -15.22 0.86
CA ILE A 95 12.23 -15.02 -0.20
C ILE A 95 11.71 -14.31 -1.46
N HIS A 96 10.39 -14.21 -1.62
CA HIS A 96 9.70 -13.55 -2.73
C HIS A 96 8.90 -12.33 -2.30
N LYS A 97 8.94 -11.95 -1.01
CA LYS A 97 8.25 -10.75 -0.49
C LYS A 97 9.07 -9.48 -0.72
N SER A 98 10.39 -9.59 -0.85
CA SER A 98 11.27 -8.46 -1.18
C SER A 98 11.45 -8.37 -2.69
N THR A 99 10.85 -7.37 -3.33
CA THR A 99 11.05 -7.06 -4.76
C THR A 99 12.24 -6.14 -5.01
N TRP A 100 12.78 -5.50 -3.97
CA TRP A 100 14.01 -4.73 -4.08
C TRP A 100 14.87 -4.85 -2.82
N THR A 101 16.18 -5.02 -3.03
CA THR A 101 17.19 -4.97 -1.97
C THR A 101 18.20 -3.89 -2.33
N SER A 102 18.54 -3.03 -1.36
CA SER A 102 19.54 -2.00 -1.59
C SER A 102 20.89 -2.62 -1.97
N PRO A 103 21.72 -1.95 -2.77
CA PRO A 103 23.08 -2.43 -3.07
C PRO A 103 23.94 -2.68 -1.81
N SER A 104 23.59 -2.02 -0.70
CA SER A 104 24.22 -2.17 0.61
C SER A 104 23.66 -3.32 1.45
N HIS A 105 22.66 -4.05 0.99
CA HIS A 105 21.90 -5.08 1.71
C HIS A 105 21.24 -4.63 3.03
N LYS A 106 21.28 -3.34 3.36
CA LYS A 106 20.71 -2.78 4.61
C LYS A 106 19.21 -2.53 4.54
N THR A 107 18.62 -2.47 3.34
CA THR A 107 17.21 -2.15 3.17
C THR A 107 16.59 -3.10 2.17
N GLN A 108 15.50 -3.75 2.58
CA GLN A 108 14.62 -4.50 1.70
C GLN A 108 13.29 -3.76 1.61
N ASN A 109 12.79 -3.63 0.39
CA ASN A 109 11.49 -3.05 0.09
C ASN A 109 10.61 -4.11 -0.55
N GLN A 110 9.36 -4.15 -0.10
CA GLN A 110 8.29 -4.89 -0.72
C GLN A 110 7.47 -3.88 -1.51
N VAL A 111 7.60 -3.91 -2.83
CA VAL A 111 6.69 -3.25 -3.76
C VAL A 111 5.51 -4.22 -3.96
N ASN A 112 4.35 -3.85 -3.42
CA ASN A 112 3.07 -4.55 -3.59
C ASN A 112 2.26 -3.91 -4.72
#